data_AF-A0A928WIN3-F1
#
_entry.id   AF-A0A928WIN3-F1
#
_cell.length_a   1.000
_cell.length_b   1.000
_cell.length_c   1.000
_cell.angle_alpha   90.00
_cell.angle_beta   90.00
_cell.angle_gamma   90.00
#
_symmetry.space_group_name_H-M   'P 1'
#
loop_
_entity.id
_entity.type
_entity.pdbx_description
1 polymer ?
#
loop_
_entity_poly.entity_id
_entity_poly.type
_entity_poly.pdbx_seq_one_letter_code
_entity_poly.pdbx_strand_id
1 'polypeptide(L)'
;MGAIRCIFSESERSFLKLGGQYPLNLEGTRKFQSSPLRYCLQENILYLPEGFSGEDYAYSKHFCWARLHIRILNNLNFHFDFNKKIPDDYSLEKLNEAGVGLGAMYLKRHREVNRLRISVSQFCSTTLIEGIRSNPEAISNLSKEDFEALCAELFVSRGFEVDLYRATKDDGIDFLAFRTDGVDTLIFAVQCKHPDSENQKGKQPRTLPVATVREIYGVAKAHNITGGIAITSSKYSIAAKKFADLKPEEIAVYDRSDILRWIEKYRWNDDEKP
;
A
#
# COMPACT_ATOMS: atom_id res chain seq x y z
N MET A 1 -5.10 28.56 15.51
CA MET A 1 -4.82 28.48 14.05
C MET A 1 -5.89 27.58 13.43
N GLY A 2 -6.74 28.12 12.56
CA GLY A 2 -7.87 27.36 12.00
C GLY A 2 -7.44 26.36 10.93
N ALA A 3 -8.11 25.22 10.89
CA ALA A 3 -8.05 24.27 9.78
C ALA A 3 -9.46 23.80 9.43
N ILE A 4 -9.73 23.66 8.14
CA ILE A 4 -10.97 23.09 7.61
C ILE A 4 -10.74 21.60 7.48
N ARG A 5 -11.60 20.78 8.09
CA ARG A 5 -11.70 19.35 7.80
C ARG A 5 -12.86 19.13 6.84
N CYS A 6 -12.61 18.34 5.82
CA CYS A 6 -13.55 18.06 4.75
C CYS A 6 -13.28 16.67 4.17
N ILE A 7 -14.08 16.28 3.19
CA ILE A 7 -13.82 15.12 2.36
C ILE A 7 -13.35 15.61 1.01
N PHE A 8 -12.31 15.02 0.45
CA PHE A 8 -11.97 15.22 -0.95
C PHE A 8 -12.54 14.05 -1.76
N SER A 9 -13.32 14.37 -2.78
CA SER A 9 -13.78 13.40 -3.78
C SER A 9 -12.86 13.47 -4.98
N GLU A 10 -12.12 12.39 -5.26
CA GLU A 10 -11.30 12.32 -6.47
C GLU A 10 -12.16 12.24 -7.73
N SER A 11 -13.32 11.57 -7.69
CA SER A 11 -14.23 11.46 -8.82
C SER A 11 -14.78 12.82 -9.25
N GLU A 12 -15.27 13.60 -8.29
CA GLU A 12 -15.81 14.93 -8.54
C GLU A 12 -14.72 16.02 -8.59
N ARG A 13 -13.49 15.65 -8.18
CA ARG A 13 -12.35 16.55 -8.02
C ARG A 13 -12.71 17.80 -7.24
N SER A 14 -13.36 17.61 -6.11
CA SER A 14 -13.87 18.72 -5.30
C SER A 14 -13.77 18.38 -3.81
N PHE A 15 -13.72 19.43 -2.99
CA PHE A 15 -13.84 19.30 -1.56
C PHE A 15 -15.31 19.31 -1.18
N LEU A 16 -15.76 18.30 -0.45
CA LEU A 16 -17.11 18.17 0.08
C LEU A 16 -17.12 18.58 1.55
N LYS A 17 -18.21 19.22 1.98
CA LYS A 17 -18.39 19.57 3.40
C LYS A 17 -18.39 18.30 4.25
N LEU A 18 -17.79 18.38 5.43
CA LEU A 18 -17.85 17.31 6.41
C LEU A 18 -19.25 17.29 7.04
N GLY A 19 -19.93 16.15 6.94
CA GLY A 19 -21.25 15.92 7.54
C GLY A 19 -21.18 15.39 8.97
N GLY A 20 -20.12 14.64 9.28
CA GLY A 20 -19.95 14.08 10.62
C GLY A 20 -18.61 13.43 10.85
N GLN A 21 -18.28 13.28 12.14
CA GLN A 21 -17.14 12.52 12.65
C GLN A 21 -17.69 11.43 13.55
N TYR A 22 -17.33 10.19 13.26
CA TYR A 22 -17.90 9.01 13.89
C TYR A 22 -16.77 8.24 14.56
N PRO A 23 -16.60 8.37 15.89
CA PRO A 23 -15.68 7.54 16.65
C PRO A 23 -16.10 6.07 16.57
N LEU A 24 -15.14 5.20 16.32
CA LEU A 24 -15.32 3.77 16.15
C LEU A 24 -14.61 3.01 17.28
N ASN A 25 -15.16 1.85 17.62
CA ASN A 25 -14.44 0.84 18.40
C ASN A 25 -13.48 0.07 17.49
N LEU A 26 -12.69 -0.85 18.07
CA LEU A 26 -11.68 -1.63 17.34
C LEU A 26 -12.29 -2.46 16.18
N GLU A 27 -13.45 -3.07 16.41
CA GLU A 27 -14.13 -3.88 15.40
C GLU A 27 -14.65 -3.02 14.24
N GLY A 28 -15.27 -1.88 14.55
CA GLY A 28 -15.70 -0.89 13.56
C GLY A 28 -14.52 -0.32 12.77
N THR A 29 -13.41 -0.02 13.45
CA THR A 29 -12.19 0.46 12.79
C THR A 29 -11.66 -0.57 11.80
N ARG A 30 -11.54 -1.84 12.20
CA ARG A 30 -11.12 -2.94 11.30
C ARG A 30 -12.07 -3.12 10.12
N LYS A 31 -13.38 -3.06 10.39
CA LYS A 31 -14.41 -3.13 9.35
C LYS A 31 -14.21 -2.04 8.30
N PHE A 32 -14.08 -0.78 8.72
CA PHE A 32 -13.92 0.34 7.79
C PHE A 32 -12.53 0.41 7.14
N GLN A 33 -11.47 -0.05 7.82
CA GLN A 33 -10.14 -0.22 7.21
C GLN A 33 -10.17 -1.18 6.02
N SER A 34 -11.06 -2.17 6.05
CA SER A 34 -11.29 -3.11 4.94
C SER A 34 -12.37 -2.65 3.94
N SER A 35 -12.85 -1.41 4.04
CA SER A 35 -13.98 -0.88 3.26
C SER A 35 -13.56 0.20 2.24
N PRO A 36 -14.48 0.64 1.35
CA PRO A 36 -14.32 1.86 0.54
C PRO A 36 -13.94 3.11 1.34
N LEU A 37 -14.50 3.24 2.55
CA LEU A 37 -14.33 4.41 3.41
C LEU A 37 -13.01 4.40 4.21
N ARG A 38 -12.08 3.47 3.92
CA ARG A 38 -10.83 3.36 4.68
C ARG A 38 -9.98 4.63 4.64
N TYR A 39 -10.06 5.42 3.57
CA TYR A 39 -9.33 6.68 3.42
C TYR A 39 -10.06 7.87 4.03
N CYS A 40 -11.31 7.66 4.42
CA CYS A 40 -12.07 8.55 5.30
C CYS A 40 -11.79 8.28 6.79
N LEU A 41 -10.92 7.32 7.14
CA LEU A 41 -10.51 7.08 8.51
C LEU A 41 -9.26 7.89 8.87
N GLN A 42 -9.27 8.48 10.07
CA GLN A 42 -8.08 8.91 10.79
C GLN A 42 -8.12 8.25 12.17
N GLU A 43 -7.15 7.39 12.48
CA GLU A 43 -7.13 6.59 13.71
C GLU A 43 -8.43 5.78 13.85
N ASN A 44 -9.22 6.01 14.90
CA ASN A 44 -10.51 5.38 15.13
C ASN A 44 -11.69 6.30 14.77
N ILE A 45 -11.47 7.39 14.03
CA ILE A 45 -12.54 8.33 13.64
C ILE A 45 -12.79 8.21 12.15
N LEU A 46 -14.05 7.96 11.80
CA LEU A 46 -14.53 7.99 10.42
C LEU A 46 -15.11 9.37 10.09
N TYR A 47 -14.67 9.96 8.99
CA TYR A 47 -15.13 11.25 8.50
C TYR A 47 -16.03 11.02 7.29
N LEU A 48 -17.26 11.55 7.28
CA LEU A 48 -18.17 11.39 6.13
C LEU A 48 -18.67 12.75 5.63
N PRO A 49 -18.97 12.87 4.33
CA PRO A 49 -19.46 14.13 3.79
C PRO A 49 -20.88 14.44 4.28
N GLU A 50 -21.28 15.70 4.15
CA GLU A 50 -22.63 16.16 4.45
C GLU A 50 -23.64 15.47 3.52
N GLY A 51 -24.75 15.01 4.08
CA GLY A 51 -25.78 14.28 3.33
C GLY A 51 -25.45 12.82 3.01
N PHE A 52 -24.34 12.27 3.50
CA PHE A 52 -23.95 10.88 3.22
C PHE A 52 -25.02 9.87 3.66
N SER A 53 -25.52 9.10 2.69
CA SER A 53 -26.52 8.06 2.85
C SER A 53 -25.95 6.67 2.53
N GLY A 54 -26.70 5.60 2.85
CA GLY A 54 -26.29 4.23 2.53
C GLY A 54 -26.17 3.96 1.03
N GLU A 55 -26.87 4.73 0.18
CA GLU A 55 -26.78 4.66 -1.28
C GLU A 55 -25.46 5.28 -1.79
N ASP A 56 -24.97 6.31 -1.10
CA ASP A 56 -23.66 6.96 -1.38
C ASP A 56 -22.47 6.05 -1.07
N TYR A 57 -22.67 4.97 -0.30
CA TYR A 57 -21.63 4.01 0.02
C TYR A 57 -20.99 3.40 -1.24
N ALA A 58 -21.78 3.20 -2.30
CA ALA A 58 -21.29 2.70 -3.58
C ALA A 58 -20.34 3.70 -4.28
N TYR A 59 -20.54 5.01 -4.08
CA TYR A 59 -19.77 6.12 -4.66
C TYR A 59 -18.64 6.62 -3.74
N SER A 60 -18.61 6.15 -2.48
CA SER A 60 -17.68 6.60 -1.44
C SER A 60 -16.23 6.11 -1.59
N LYS A 61 -15.93 5.35 -2.64
CA LYS A 61 -14.65 4.67 -2.86
C LYS A 61 -13.48 5.62 -3.16
N HIS A 62 -13.80 6.85 -3.57
CA HIS A 62 -12.85 7.91 -3.92
C HIS A 62 -12.83 9.05 -2.90
N PHE A 63 -13.36 8.80 -1.71
CA PHE A 63 -13.35 9.77 -0.63
C PHE A 63 -12.12 9.55 0.24
N CYS A 64 -11.33 10.60 0.40
CA CYS A 64 -10.35 10.68 1.48
C CYS A 64 -10.67 11.88 2.38
N TRP A 65 -10.38 11.76 3.67
CA TRP A 65 -10.45 12.95 4.52
C TRP A 65 -9.37 13.94 4.08
N ALA A 66 -9.68 15.22 4.16
CA ALA A 66 -8.77 16.30 3.86
C ALA A 66 -8.76 17.33 5.00
N ARG A 67 -7.59 17.91 5.25
CA ARG A 67 -7.36 18.96 6.24
C ARG A 67 -6.61 20.11 5.59
N LEU A 68 -7.29 21.23 5.44
CA LEU A 68 -6.73 22.45 4.87
C LEU A 68 -6.46 23.45 6.00
N HIS A 69 -5.20 23.76 6.25
CA HIS A 69 -4.86 24.86 7.15
C HIS A 69 -5.23 26.20 6.50
N ILE A 70 -5.86 27.13 7.24
CA ILE A 70 -6.30 28.42 6.67
C ILE A 70 -5.18 29.17 5.93
N ARG A 71 -3.92 28.97 6.37
CA ARG A 71 -2.71 29.59 5.80
C ARG A 71 -2.38 29.12 4.39
N ILE A 72 -2.78 27.91 4.01
CA ILE A 72 -2.47 27.36 2.69
C ILE A 72 -3.50 27.79 1.65
N LEU A 73 -4.70 28.20 2.07
CA LEU A 73 -5.78 28.58 1.14
C LEU A 73 -5.37 29.76 0.24
N ASN A 74 -4.55 30.67 0.76
CA ASN A 74 -4.01 31.79 -0.01
C ASN A 74 -2.88 31.39 -0.97
N ASN A 75 -2.30 30.20 -0.79
CA ASN A 75 -1.19 29.68 -1.60
C ASN A 75 -1.67 28.66 -2.65
N LEU A 76 -2.94 28.27 -2.62
CA LEU A 76 -3.54 27.48 -3.68
C LEU A 76 -3.73 28.37 -4.91
N ASN A 77 -3.32 27.89 -6.08
CA ASN A 77 -3.53 28.60 -7.35
C ASN A 77 -4.99 28.52 -7.83
N PHE A 78 -5.92 28.16 -6.95
CA PHE A 78 -7.36 28.13 -7.21
C PHE A 78 -8.14 28.61 -5.99
N HIS A 79 -9.34 29.14 -6.26
CA HIS A 79 -10.26 29.51 -5.20
C HIS A 79 -10.90 28.26 -4.60
N PHE A 80 -10.58 27.98 -3.33
CA PHE A 80 -11.21 26.91 -2.57
C PHE A 80 -12.69 27.23 -2.32
N ASP A 81 -13.57 26.34 -2.76
CA ASP A 81 -15.00 26.34 -2.43
C ASP A 81 -15.51 24.90 -2.39
N PHE A 82 -16.50 24.65 -1.54
CA PHE A 82 -17.09 23.32 -1.41
C PHE A 82 -17.93 22.97 -2.64
N ASN A 83 -17.86 21.71 -3.05
CA ASN A 83 -18.54 21.17 -4.23
C ASN A 83 -18.11 21.83 -5.55
N LYS A 84 -17.05 22.65 -5.54
CA LYS A 84 -16.48 23.25 -6.73
C LYS A 84 -15.31 22.42 -7.23
N LYS A 85 -15.34 22.07 -8.51
CA LYS A 85 -14.27 21.33 -9.18
C LYS A 85 -12.96 22.14 -9.15
N ILE A 86 -11.87 21.50 -8.74
CA ILE A 86 -10.52 22.09 -8.72
C ILE A 86 -9.83 21.92 -10.08
N PRO A 87 -8.77 22.71 -10.39
CA PRO A 87 -8.07 22.63 -11.66
C PRO A 87 -7.51 21.24 -11.98
N ASP A 88 -7.40 20.96 -13.28
CA ASP A 88 -7.05 19.63 -13.75
C ASP A 88 -5.62 19.19 -13.36
N ASP A 89 -4.76 20.17 -13.11
CA ASP A 89 -3.38 19.91 -12.77
C ASP A 89 -3.17 19.62 -11.27
N TYR A 90 -4.16 19.85 -10.39
CA TYR A 90 -4.07 19.50 -8.97
C TYR A 90 -4.44 18.04 -8.73
N SER A 91 -3.42 17.17 -8.74
CA SER A 91 -3.50 15.83 -8.19
C SER A 91 -3.51 15.86 -6.65
N LEU A 92 -3.88 14.75 -6.02
CA LEU A 92 -3.75 14.56 -4.58
C LEU A 92 -2.29 14.78 -4.09
N GLU A 93 -1.26 14.45 -4.90
CA GLU A 93 0.15 14.75 -4.60
C GLU A 93 0.41 16.26 -4.53
N LYS A 94 -0.03 17.02 -5.54
CA LYS A 94 0.08 18.48 -5.55
C LYS A 94 -0.71 19.16 -4.44
N LEU A 95 -1.85 18.59 -4.05
CA LEU A 95 -2.60 19.04 -2.88
C LEU A 95 -1.77 18.84 -1.61
N ASN A 96 -1.11 17.68 -1.45
CA ASN A 96 -0.22 17.41 -0.33
C ASN A 96 1.00 18.35 -0.31
N GLU A 97 1.65 18.58 -1.45
CA GLU A 97 2.75 19.55 -1.61
C GLU A 97 2.31 20.98 -1.27
N ALA A 98 1.07 21.35 -1.62
CA ALA A 98 0.46 22.61 -1.23
C ALA A 98 0.09 22.68 0.27
N GLY A 99 0.37 21.62 1.05
CA GLY A 99 0.15 21.56 2.49
C GLY A 99 -1.25 21.10 2.91
N VAL A 100 -2.03 20.50 2.00
CA VAL A 100 -3.30 19.86 2.34
C VAL A 100 -3.00 18.50 2.96
N GLY A 101 -3.36 18.30 4.22
CA GLY A 101 -3.27 16.98 4.85
C GLY A 101 -4.34 16.06 4.27
N LEU A 102 -3.95 14.92 3.70
CA LEU A 102 -4.86 13.99 3.04
C LEU A 102 -4.85 12.61 3.71
N GLY A 103 -5.98 11.92 3.64
CA GLY A 103 -6.14 10.56 4.13
C GLY A 103 -5.33 9.53 3.34
N ALA A 104 -4.11 9.26 3.79
CA ALA A 104 -3.28 8.04 3.64
C ALA A 104 -3.24 7.26 2.30
N MET A 105 -3.68 7.79 1.17
CA MET A 105 -3.64 7.06 -0.11
C MET A 105 -2.23 6.99 -0.72
N TYR A 106 -1.43 8.05 -0.61
CA TYR A 106 -0.06 8.10 -1.18
C TYR A 106 1.04 8.14 -0.15
N LEU A 107 0.72 8.53 1.09
CA LEU A 107 1.66 8.43 2.21
C LEU A 107 2.07 6.97 2.48
N LYS A 108 1.36 6.00 1.90
CA LYS A 108 1.72 4.59 2.02
C LYS A 108 2.65 4.07 0.94
N ARG A 109 2.98 4.85 -0.10
CA ARG A 109 3.78 4.40 -1.23
C ARG A 109 4.92 5.36 -1.49
N HIS A 110 6.13 4.88 -1.27
CA HIS A 110 7.34 5.65 -1.53
C HIS A 110 8.31 4.85 -2.40
N ARG A 111 9.05 5.55 -3.26
CA ARG A 111 10.21 5.02 -3.97
C ARG A 111 11.45 5.82 -3.62
N GLU A 112 12.58 5.15 -3.59
CA GLU A 112 13.86 5.83 -3.62
C GLU A 112 14.21 6.27 -5.05
N VAL A 113 14.42 7.58 -5.25
CA VAL A 113 14.92 8.15 -6.50
C VAL A 113 16.01 9.15 -6.14
N ASN A 114 17.23 8.97 -6.67
CA ASN A 114 18.38 9.83 -6.36
C ASN A 114 18.62 10.01 -4.84
N ARG A 115 18.45 8.94 -4.05
CA ARG A 115 18.54 8.94 -2.57
C ARG A 115 17.50 9.82 -1.86
N LEU A 116 16.44 10.19 -2.56
CA LEU A 116 15.29 10.87 -2.00
C LEU A 116 14.11 9.91 -1.96
N ARG A 117 13.34 10.00 -0.87
CA ARG A 117 12.07 9.29 -0.71
C ARG A 117 10.97 10.09 -1.41
N ILE A 118 10.41 9.56 -2.48
CA ILE A 118 9.36 10.23 -3.28
C ILE A 118 8.06 9.42 -3.17
N SER A 119 6.96 10.08 -2.83
CA SER A 119 5.64 9.43 -2.83
C SER A 119 5.20 9.10 -4.27
N VAL A 120 4.58 7.94 -4.47
CA VAL A 120 4.07 7.52 -5.79
C VAL A 120 2.65 6.99 -5.69
N SER A 121 1.87 7.13 -6.76
CA SER A 121 0.50 6.62 -6.83
C SER A 121 0.41 5.09 -6.88
N GLN A 122 1.37 4.41 -7.51
CA GLN A 122 1.39 2.96 -7.68
C GLN A 122 2.80 2.39 -7.88
N PHE A 123 3.04 1.14 -7.49
CA PHE A 123 4.28 0.43 -7.79
C PHE A 123 4.23 -0.41 -9.07
N CYS A 124 3.09 -1.02 -9.40
CA CYS A 124 2.89 -1.77 -10.63
C CYS A 124 1.52 -1.45 -11.26
N SER A 125 1.34 -1.82 -12.53
CA SER A 125 0.09 -1.54 -13.22
C SER A 125 -1.05 -2.46 -12.78
N THR A 126 -2.25 -1.91 -12.83
CA THR A 126 -3.52 -2.60 -12.58
C THR A 126 -3.71 -3.76 -13.55
N THR A 127 -3.37 -3.52 -14.81
CA THR A 127 -3.41 -4.49 -15.90
C THR A 127 -2.49 -5.68 -15.66
N LEU A 128 -1.35 -5.49 -15.00
CA LEU A 128 -0.47 -6.59 -14.60
C LEU A 128 -1.16 -7.47 -13.56
N ILE A 129 -1.80 -6.86 -12.55
CA ILE A 129 -2.49 -7.60 -11.49
C ILE A 129 -3.74 -8.31 -12.03
N GLU A 130 -4.56 -7.65 -12.84
CA GLU A 130 -5.72 -8.24 -13.53
C GLU A 130 -5.31 -9.37 -14.48
N GLY A 131 -4.19 -9.18 -15.20
CA GLY A 131 -3.61 -10.19 -16.09
C GLY A 131 -3.21 -11.45 -15.32
N ILE A 132 -2.57 -11.31 -14.16
CA ILE A 132 -2.23 -12.45 -13.30
C ILE A 132 -3.47 -13.05 -12.64
N ARG A 133 -4.45 -12.24 -12.24
CA ARG A 133 -5.73 -12.74 -11.70
C ARG A 133 -6.43 -13.64 -12.72
N SER A 134 -6.51 -13.19 -13.97
CA SER A 134 -7.15 -13.92 -15.07
C SER A 134 -6.33 -15.12 -15.54
N ASN A 135 -5.00 -15.03 -15.45
CA ASN A 135 -4.07 -16.10 -15.80
C ASN A 135 -2.96 -16.21 -14.72
N PRO A 136 -3.19 -16.99 -13.65
CA PRO A 136 -2.25 -17.12 -12.53
C PRO A 136 -0.85 -17.61 -12.93
N GLU A 137 -0.70 -18.30 -14.07
CA GLU A 137 0.60 -18.75 -14.58
C GLU A 137 1.46 -17.59 -15.10
N ALA A 138 0.86 -16.46 -15.46
CA ALA A 138 1.58 -15.28 -15.96
C ALA A 138 2.56 -14.70 -14.92
N ILE A 139 2.35 -14.95 -13.62
CA ILE A 139 3.27 -14.52 -12.56
C ILE A 139 4.71 -15.03 -12.80
N SER A 140 4.86 -16.22 -13.40
CA SER A 140 6.16 -16.84 -13.70
C SER A 140 6.92 -16.14 -14.83
N ASN A 141 6.24 -15.27 -15.59
CA ASN A 141 6.80 -14.57 -16.75
C ASN A 141 7.16 -13.12 -16.44
N LEU A 142 6.91 -12.64 -15.21
CA LEU A 142 7.31 -11.30 -14.79
C LEU A 142 8.83 -11.16 -14.77
N SER A 143 9.31 -9.94 -14.99
CA SER A 143 10.68 -9.58 -14.61
C SER A 143 10.83 -9.63 -13.07
N LYS A 144 12.07 -9.65 -12.57
CA LYS A 144 12.32 -9.58 -11.12
C LYS A 144 11.81 -8.26 -10.55
N GLU A 145 12.06 -7.19 -11.29
CA GLU A 145 11.65 -5.82 -10.97
C GLU A 145 10.12 -5.66 -10.92
N ASP A 146 9.40 -6.30 -11.85
CA ASP A 146 7.93 -6.31 -11.85
C ASP A 146 7.37 -7.16 -10.71
N PHE A 147 8.02 -8.27 -10.39
CA PHE A 147 7.63 -9.11 -9.26
C PHE A 147 7.82 -8.40 -7.91
N GLU A 148 8.94 -7.70 -7.73
CA GLU A 148 9.20 -6.85 -6.55
C GLU A 148 8.14 -5.75 -6.42
N ALA A 149 7.87 -5.03 -7.51
CA ALA A 149 6.87 -3.98 -7.55
C ALA A 149 5.45 -4.51 -7.25
N LEU A 150 5.09 -5.68 -7.79
CA LEU A 150 3.85 -6.38 -7.47
C LEU A 150 3.75 -6.71 -5.98
N CYS A 151 4.80 -7.29 -5.39
CA CYS A 151 4.79 -7.63 -3.96
C CYS A 151 4.65 -6.37 -3.08
N ALA A 152 5.37 -5.30 -3.41
CA ALA A 152 5.29 -4.01 -2.73
C ALA A 152 3.86 -3.45 -2.77
N GLU A 153 3.22 -3.48 -3.95
CA GLU A 153 1.86 -3.01 -4.14
C GLU A 153 0.83 -3.83 -3.33
N LEU A 154 1.00 -5.16 -3.33
CA LEU A 154 0.15 -6.04 -2.52
C LEU A 154 0.31 -5.76 -1.02
N PHE A 155 1.49 -5.36 -0.55
CA PHE A 155 1.69 -4.97 0.84
C PHE A 155 0.96 -3.67 1.21
N VAL A 156 0.94 -2.69 0.32
CA VAL A 156 0.16 -1.46 0.52
C VAL A 156 -1.33 -1.78 0.68
N SER A 157 -1.86 -2.64 -0.18
CA SER A 157 -3.27 -3.08 -0.11
C SER A 157 -3.61 -3.81 1.21
N ARG A 158 -2.58 -4.36 1.87
CA ARG A 158 -2.68 -5.05 3.17
C ARG A 158 -2.51 -4.11 4.36
N GLY A 159 -2.45 -2.80 4.10
CA GLY A 159 -2.47 -1.76 5.11
C GLY A 159 -1.11 -1.18 5.49
N PHE A 160 -0.02 -1.71 4.92
CA PHE A 160 1.33 -1.21 5.18
C PHE A 160 1.58 0.12 4.45
N GLU A 161 2.39 0.97 5.06
CA GLU A 161 3.18 1.93 4.29
C GLU A 161 4.40 1.18 3.75
N VAL A 162 4.80 1.47 2.52
CA VAL A 162 5.86 0.76 1.80
C VAL A 162 6.81 1.77 1.21
N ASP A 163 8.09 1.52 1.42
CA ASP A 163 9.18 2.22 0.74
C ASP A 163 9.91 1.21 -0.14
N LEU A 164 9.75 1.36 -1.46
CA LEU A 164 10.33 0.50 -2.48
C LEU A 164 11.73 1.00 -2.81
N TYR A 165 12.73 0.22 -2.41
CA TYR A 165 14.13 0.54 -2.60
C TYR A 165 14.53 0.22 -4.03
N ARG A 166 15.17 1.18 -4.71
CA ARG A 166 15.78 0.96 -6.03
C ARG A 166 17.11 1.67 -6.11
N ALA A 167 18.09 1.19 -5.35
CA ALA A 167 19.50 1.36 -5.69
C ALA A 167 20.35 0.27 -5.04
N THR A 168 21.17 -0.36 -5.87
CA THR A 168 22.27 -1.26 -5.55
C THR A 168 22.96 -1.01 -4.20
N LYS A 169 22.81 -1.95 -3.24
CA LYS A 169 23.78 -2.42 -2.21
C LYS A 169 23.19 -2.76 -0.82
N ASP A 170 21.88 -2.75 -0.60
CA ASP A 170 21.35 -3.06 0.74
C ASP A 170 20.98 -4.54 0.88
N ASP A 171 21.94 -5.37 1.30
CA ASP A 171 21.78 -6.70 1.94
C ASP A 171 20.72 -7.68 1.37
N GLY A 172 20.25 -7.48 0.13
CA GLY A 172 19.14 -8.22 -0.46
C GLY A 172 17.75 -7.80 0.03
N ILE A 173 17.54 -6.57 0.51
CA ILE A 173 16.22 -5.99 0.82
C ILE A 173 15.67 -5.32 -0.44
N ASP A 174 14.43 -5.66 -0.82
CA ASP A 174 13.77 -5.07 -1.99
C ASP A 174 12.81 -3.93 -1.59
N PHE A 175 12.17 -4.04 -0.43
CA PHE A 175 11.39 -2.94 0.14
C PHE A 175 11.26 -3.03 1.67
N LEU A 176 10.99 -1.89 2.31
CA LEU A 176 10.57 -1.84 3.71
C LEU A 176 9.05 -1.72 3.80
N ALA A 177 8.46 -2.46 4.73
CA ALA A 177 7.03 -2.39 5.04
C ALA A 177 6.84 -1.92 6.49
N PHE A 178 6.10 -0.83 6.65
CA PHE A 178 5.83 -0.15 7.90
C PHE A 178 4.38 -0.39 8.32
N ARG A 179 4.18 -0.72 9.59
CA ARG A 179 2.84 -0.80 10.18
C ARG A 179 2.85 -0.19 11.57
N THR A 180 2.10 0.89 11.74
CA THR A 180 1.91 1.53 13.05
C THR A 180 0.66 0.96 13.71
N ASP A 181 0.78 0.44 14.93
CA ASP A 181 -0.33 -0.09 15.72
C ASP A 181 -0.74 0.85 16.88
N GLY A 182 -0.66 2.16 16.62
CA GLY A 182 -1.05 3.23 17.53
C GLY A 182 0.15 3.89 18.19
N VAL A 183 0.99 3.11 18.91
CA VAL A 183 2.14 3.65 19.66
C VAL A 183 3.47 3.24 19.02
N ASP A 184 3.59 1.99 18.60
CA ASP A 184 4.82 1.45 18.03
C ASP A 184 4.72 1.37 16.50
N THR A 185 5.87 1.57 15.84
CA THR A 185 5.99 1.34 14.40
C THR A 185 6.76 0.06 14.18
N LEU A 186 6.10 -0.95 13.62
CA LEU A 186 6.74 -2.18 13.18
C LEU A 186 7.35 -1.96 11.79
N ILE A 187 8.61 -2.34 11.65
CA ILE A 187 9.38 -2.20 10.40
C ILE A 187 9.85 -3.58 9.96
N PHE A 188 9.42 -4.01 8.78
CA PHE A 188 9.83 -5.28 8.19
C PHE A 188 10.70 -5.06 6.96
N ALA A 189 11.85 -5.72 6.91
CA ALA A 189 12.64 -5.84 5.68
C ALA A 189 12.06 -6.96 4.81
N VAL A 190 11.72 -6.64 3.57
CA VAL A 190 11.11 -7.59 2.65
C VAL A 190 12.08 -7.94 1.53
N GLN A 191 12.30 -9.23 1.33
CA GLN A 191 13.05 -9.79 0.21
C GLN A 191 12.14 -10.65 -0.66
N CYS A 192 12.10 -10.33 -1.94
CA CYS A 192 11.43 -11.00 -3.03
C CYS A 192 12.43 -11.86 -3.81
N LYS A 193 12.12 -13.14 -4.00
CA LYS A 193 12.86 -14.03 -4.90
C LYS A 193 11.95 -14.51 -6.01
N HIS A 194 12.32 -14.15 -7.24
CA HIS A 194 11.68 -14.61 -8.47
C HIS A 194 12.66 -15.46 -9.30
N PRO A 195 12.69 -16.79 -9.12
CA PRO A 195 13.62 -17.66 -9.85
C PRO A 195 13.29 -17.71 -11.34
N ASP A 196 14.27 -17.44 -12.20
CA ASP A 196 14.10 -17.35 -13.66
C ASP A 196 13.42 -18.60 -14.25
N SER A 197 12.29 -18.42 -14.92
CA SER A 197 11.49 -19.50 -15.52
C SER A 197 12.12 -20.06 -16.81
N GLU A 198 12.87 -19.25 -17.57
CA GLU A 198 13.58 -19.71 -18.79
C GLU A 198 14.62 -20.80 -18.48
N ASN A 199 15.33 -20.68 -17.36
CA ASN A 199 16.29 -21.68 -16.88
C ASN A 199 15.61 -22.97 -16.36
N GLN A 200 14.27 -23.03 -16.40
CA GLN A 200 13.43 -24.09 -15.84
C GLN A 200 12.54 -24.79 -16.89
N LYS A 201 12.72 -24.57 -18.21
CA LYS A 201 11.97 -25.34 -19.24
C LYS A 201 12.13 -26.85 -19.01
N GLY A 202 11.04 -27.52 -18.62
CA GLY A 202 10.99 -28.96 -18.32
C GLY A 202 11.36 -29.35 -16.89
N LYS A 203 11.55 -28.41 -15.95
CA LYS A 203 11.88 -28.68 -14.53
C LYS A 203 10.78 -28.16 -13.59
N GLN A 204 10.63 -28.81 -12.43
CA GLN A 204 9.74 -28.30 -11.38
C GLN A 204 10.21 -26.92 -10.89
N PRO A 205 9.28 -26.04 -10.46
CA PRO A 205 9.61 -24.74 -9.89
C PRO A 205 10.66 -24.87 -8.79
N ARG A 206 11.74 -24.09 -8.87
CA ARG A 206 12.83 -24.13 -7.88
C ARG A 206 12.27 -23.88 -6.49
N THR A 207 12.39 -24.86 -5.59
CA THR A 207 12.02 -24.68 -4.18
C THR A 207 13.12 -23.90 -3.47
N LEU A 208 12.74 -22.84 -2.75
CA LEU A 208 13.68 -21.96 -2.06
C LEU A 208 14.09 -22.58 -0.70
N PRO A 209 15.40 -22.61 -0.40
CA PRO A 209 15.93 -23.23 0.81
C PRO A 209 15.72 -22.35 2.05
N VAL A 210 15.89 -22.94 3.23
CA VAL A 210 15.88 -22.20 4.52
C VAL A 210 16.96 -21.12 4.60
N ALA A 211 18.05 -21.25 3.84
CA ALA A 211 19.13 -20.27 3.80
C ALA A 211 18.62 -18.87 3.42
N THR A 212 17.74 -18.76 2.42
CA THR A 212 17.14 -17.49 1.99
C THR A 212 16.36 -16.81 3.12
N VAL A 213 15.63 -17.58 3.92
CA VAL A 213 14.84 -17.05 5.04
C VAL A 213 15.75 -16.61 6.19
N ARG A 214 16.82 -17.36 6.45
CA ARG A 214 17.82 -17.01 7.47
C ARG A 214 18.62 -15.76 7.11
N GLU A 215 18.90 -15.56 5.83
CA GLU A 215 19.59 -14.39 5.31
C GLU A 215 18.81 -13.11 5.65
N ILE A 216 17.55 -12.99 5.18
CA ILE A 216 16.74 -11.80 5.46
C ILE A 216 16.44 -11.61 6.95
N TYR A 217 16.31 -12.70 7.71
CA TYR A 217 16.20 -12.62 9.17
C TYR A 217 17.48 -12.06 9.81
N GLY A 218 18.66 -12.50 9.36
CA GLY A 218 19.95 -11.98 9.82
C GLY A 218 20.11 -10.49 9.50
N VAL A 219 19.72 -10.08 8.30
CA VAL A 219 19.71 -8.67 7.88
C VAL A 219 18.80 -7.84 8.79
N ALA A 220 17.56 -8.29 9.03
CA ALA A 220 16.65 -7.60 9.92
C ALA A 220 17.22 -7.42 11.34
N LYS A 221 17.94 -8.43 11.87
CA LYS A 221 18.60 -8.33 13.17
C LYS A 221 19.84 -7.44 13.16
N ALA A 222 20.64 -7.46 12.10
CA ALA A 222 21.79 -6.58 11.97
C ALA A 222 21.37 -5.10 11.97
N HIS A 223 20.22 -4.78 11.35
CA HIS A 223 19.67 -3.42 11.27
C HIS A 223 18.75 -3.05 12.46
N ASN A 224 18.59 -3.92 13.47
CA ASN A 224 17.72 -3.70 14.64
C ASN A 224 16.26 -3.32 14.28
N ILE A 225 15.72 -3.87 13.20
CA ILE A 225 14.31 -3.69 12.82
C ILE A 225 13.46 -4.86 13.32
N THR A 226 12.13 -4.72 13.28
CA THR A 226 11.18 -5.69 13.86
C THR A 226 11.40 -7.11 13.32
N GLY A 227 11.51 -7.25 12.00
CA GLY A 227 11.61 -8.57 11.40
C GLY A 227 11.90 -8.59 9.90
N GLY A 228 12.02 -9.80 9.38
CA GLY A 228 12.20 -10.07 7.95
C GLY A 228 10.94 -10.69 7.34
N ILE A 229 10.72 -10.47 6.05
CA ILE A 229 9.69 -11.16 5.28
C ILE A 229 10.35 -11.67 4.00
N ALA A 230 10.26 -12.98 3.76
CA ALA A 230 10.74 -13.59 2.54
C ALA A 230 9.55 -13.97 1.64
N ILE A 231 9.53 -13.46 0.41
CA ILE A 231 8.46 -13.67 -0.56
C ILE A 231 9.03 -14.36 -1.80
N THR A 232 8.32 -15.32 -2.37
CA THR A 232 8.72 -15.92 -3.65
C THR A 232 7.55 -16.25 -4.56
N SER A 233 7.76 -16.12 -5.87
CA SER A 233 6.84 -16.59 -6.92
C SER A 233 6.83 -18.12 -7.08
N SER A 234 7.69 -18.83 -6.35
CA SER A 234 7.78 -20.29 -6.33
C SER A 234 7.28 -20.84 -4.99
N LYS A 235 7.96 -21.83 -4.39
CA LYS A 235 7.64 -22.44 -3.09
C LYS A 235 8.85 -22.37 -2.16
N TYR A 236 8.59 -22.19 -0.87
CA TYR A 236 9.59 -22.43 0.18
C TYR A 236 9.59 -23.88 0.63
N SER A 237 10.78 -24.41 0.96
CA SER A 237 10.92 -25.74 1.57
C SER A 237 10.20 -25.84 2.91
N ILE A 238 9.86 -27.07 3.34
CA ILE A 238 9.27 -27.30 4.67
C ILE A 238 10.18 -26.77 5.78
N ALA A 239 11.50 -26.91 5.64
CA ALA A 239 12.47 -26.39 6.60
C ALA A 239 12.45 -24.84 6.67
N ALA A 240 12.23 -24.17 5.54
CA ALA A 240 12.08 -22.71 5.49
C ALA A 240 10.82 -22.24 6.22
N LYS A 241 9.67 -22.91 6.00
CA LYS A 241 8.41 -22.61 6.71
C LYS A 241 8.55 -22.87 8.22
N LYS A 242 9.08 -24.04 8.60
CA LYS A 242 9.36 -24.37 10.01
C LYS A 242 10.29 -23.38 10.70
N PHE A 243 11.26 -22.81 9.99
CA PHE A 243 12.13 -21.78 10.57
C PHE A 243 11.36 -20.49 10.87
N ALA A 244 10.48 -20.06 9.96
CA ALA A 244 9.62 -18.90 10.19
C ALA A 244 8.68 -19.13 11.39
N ASP A 245 8.13 -20.33 11.52
CA ASP A 245 7.25 -20.72 12.63
C ASP A 245 7.92 -20.66 14.02
N LEU A 246 9.25 -20.63 14.10
CA LEU A 246 9.97 -20.46 15.38
C LEU A 246 9.75 -19.05 15.97
N LYS A 247 9.53 -18.05 15.11
CA LYS A 247 9.50 -16.63 15.46
C LYS A 247 8.50 -15.87 14.56
N PRO A 248 7.19 -16.21 14.61
CA PRO A 248 6.19 -15.68 13.67
C PRO A 248 5.99 -14.15 13.73
N GLU A 249 6.36 -13.52 14.85
CA GLU A 249 6.33 -12.05 15.00
C GLU A 249 7.53 -11.35 14.34
N GLU A 250 8.62 -12.08 14.08
CA GLU A 250 9.91 -11.53 13.63
C GLU A 250 10.32 -12.02 12.23
N ILE A 251 9.72 -13.11 11.73
CA ILE A 251 10.00 -13.66 10.41
C ILE A 251 8.74 -14.29 9.80
N ALA A 252 8.42 -13.90 8.57
CA ALA A 252 7.34 -14.50 7.80
C ALA A 252 7.84 -14.95 6.43
N VAL A 253 7.22 -16.00 5.91
CA VAL A 253 7.47 -16.48 4.55
C VAL A 253 6.15 -16.56 3.78
N TYR A 254 6.19 -16.10 2.53
CA TYR A 254 5.04 -16.13 1.65
C TYR A 254 5.44 -16.67 0.28
N ASP A 255 4.65 -17.58 -0.25
CA ASP A 255 4.94 -18.24 -1.52
C ASP A 255 3.90 -17.88 -2.59
N ARG A 256 4.04 -18.48 -3.78
CA ARG A 256 3.15 -18.23 -4.92
C ARG A 256 1.68 -18.30 -4.54
N SER A 257 1.29 -19.27 -3.71
CA SER A 257 -0.11 -19.47 -3.34
C SER A 257 -0.65 -18.32 -2.47
N ASP A 258 0.20 -17.76 -1.60
CA ASP A 258 -0.15 -16.60 -0.80
C ASP A 258 -0.32 -15.35 -1.67
N ILE A 259 0.59 -15.14 -2.61
CA ILE A 259 0.57 -14.01 -3.55
C ILE A 259 -0.69 -14.06 -4.42
N LEU A 260 -1.01 -15.21 -5.01
CA LEU A 260 -2.22 -15.38 -5.81
C LEU A 260 -3.49 -15.12 -4.98
N ARG A 261 -3.52 -15.61 -3.73
CA ARG A 261 -4.63 -15.31 -2.80
C ARG A 261 -4.71 -13.82 -2.46
N TRP A 262 -3.59 -13.11 -2.39
CA TRP A 262 -3.59 -11.66 -2.23
C TRP A 262 -4.09 -10.96 -3.50
N ILE A 263 -3.72 -11.40 -4.69
CA ILE A 263 -4.18 -10.87 -5.99
C ILE A 263 -5.70 -11.05 -6.18
N GLU A 264 -6.25 -12.17 -5.74
CA GLU A 264 -7.70 -12.42 -5.72
C GLU A 264 -8.44 -11.45 -4.80
N LYS A 265 -7.87 -11.18 -3.63
CA LYS A 265 -8.41 -10.21 -2.66
C LYS A 265 -8.04 -8.79 -3.00
N TYR A 266 -7.07 -8.61 -3.91
CA TYR A 266 -6.57 -7.32 -4.30
C TYR A 266 -7.69 -6.63 -5.04
N ARG A 267 -8.20 -5.57 -4.46
CA ARG A 267 -9.10 -4.68 -5.16
C ARG A 267 -8.25 -3.50 -5.56
N TRP A 268 -7.73 -3.55 -6.79
CA TRP A 268 -7.54 -2.29 -7.49
C TRP A 268 -8.92 -1.66 -7.60
N ASN A 269 -9.03 -0.35 -7.40
CA ASN A 269 -10.26 0.35 -7.70
C ASN A 269 -10.66 0.02 -9.15
N ASP A 270 -11.71 -0.79 -9.34
CA ASP A 270 -12.37 -0.99 -10.66
C ASP A 270 -12.88 0.36 -11.24
N ASP A 271 -12.88 1.39 -10.41
CA ASP A 271 -13.35 2.74 -10.67
C ASP A 271 -12.22 3.72 -11.12
N GLU A 272 -10.97 3.23 -11.33
CA GLU A 272 -9.82 3.99 -11.89
C GLU A 272 -9.42 3.51 -13.30
N LYS A 273 -10.36 3.50 -14.25
CA LYS A 273 -10.04 3.57 -15.68
C LYS A 273 -10.29 5.00 -16.16
N PRO A 274 -9.49 5.53 -17.11
CA PRO A 274 -9.66 6.89 -17.62
C PRO A 274 -11.05 7.11 -18.23
#